data_AF-A0A2D7MP73-F1
#
_entry.id   AF-A0A2D7MP73-F1
#
_cell.length_a   1.000
_cell.length_b   1.000
_cell.length_c   1.000
_cell.angle_alpha   90.00
_cell.angle_beta   90.00
_cell.angle_gamma   90.00
#
_symmetry.space_group_name_H-M   'P 1'
#
loop_
_entity.id
_entity.type
_entity.pdbx_description
1 polymer ?
#
loop_
_entity_poly.entity_id
_entity_poly.type
_entity_poly.pdbx_seq_one_letter_code
_entity_poly.pdbx_strand_id
1 'polypeptide(L)' 'MLQGLKTLARTIIFMILAPIVLSQAFKNTGHPMFIPVLIVGIILFILALYFGFKGVNRIVKGIFDKD' A
#
# COMPACT_ATOMS: atom_id res chain seq x y z
N MET A 1 11.15 -15.77 -6.43
CA MET A 1 10.47 -14.95 -7.46
C MET A 1 8.94 -14.87 -7.32
N LEU A 2 8.18 -15.98 -7.44
CA LEU A 2 6.69 -15.99 -7.40
C LEU A 2 6.08 -15.26 -6.17
N GLN A 3 6.68 -15.42 -5.00
CA GLN A 3 6.23 -14.72 -3.78
C GLN A 3 6.44 -13.20 -3.86
N GLY A 4 7.47 -12.75 -4.56
CA GLY A 4 7.74 -11.33 -4.83
C GLY A 4 6.66 -10.72 -5.72
N LEU A 5 6.31 -11.40 -6.81
CA LEU A 5 5.23 -10.98 -7.71
C LEU A 5 3.88 -10.92 -6.99
N LYS A 6 3.53 -11.94 -6.18
CA LYS A 6 2.32 -11.91 -5.33
C LYS A 6 2.32 -10.73 -4.35
N THR A 7 3.49 -10.35 -3.84
CA THR A 7 3.62 -9.20 -2.91
C THR A 7 3.46 -7.87 -3.64
N LEU A 8 4.01 -7.72 -4.84
CA LEU A 8 3.78 -6.55 -5.69
C LEU A 8 2.32 -6.40 -6.12
N ALA A 9 1.65 -7.50 -6.49
CA ALA A 9 0.22 -7.46 -6.83
C ALA A 9 -0.62 -6.91 -5.66
N ARG A 10 -0.32 -7.33 -4.42
CA ARG A 10 -0.95 -6.76 -3.21
C ARG A 10 -0.63 -5.27 -3.04
N THR A 11 0.60 -4.88 -3.34
CA THR A 11 1.03 -3.48 -3.25
C THR A 11 0.20 -2.57 -4.17
N ILE A 12 -0.08 -3.01 -5.39
CA ILE A 12 -0.89 -2.27 -6.37
C ILE A 12 -2.30 -2.00 -5.80
N ILE A 13 -2.90 -2.98 -5.13
CA ILE A 13 -4.21 -2.81 -4.48
C ILE A 13 -4.15 -1.69 -3.43
N PHE A 14 -3.13 -1.71 -2.57
CA PHE A 14 -2.96 -0.66 -1.55
C PHE A 14 -2.64 0.71 -2.16
N MET A 15 -1.85 0.77 -3.24
CA MET A 15 -1.53 2.01 -3.96
C MET A 15 -2.75 2.66 -4.62
N ILE A 16 -3.80 1.88 -4.93
CA ILE A 16 -5.07 2.41 -5.44
C ILE A 16 -5.99 2.79 -4.28
N LEU A 17 -6.11 1.93 -3.26
CA LEU A 17 -7.01 2.17 -2.14
C LEU A 17 -6.60 3.38 -1.29
N ALA A 18 -5.30 3.55 -1.02
CA ALA A 18 -4.79 4.65 -0.22
C ALA A 18 -5.19 6.05 -0.77
N PRO A 19 -4.90 6.40 -2.03
CA PRO A 19 -5.29 7.70 -2.58
C PRO A 19 -6.80 7.86 -2.70
N ILE A 20 -7.57 6.79 -2.94
CA ILE A 20 -9.04 6.86 -2.93
C ILE A 20 -9.54 7.26 -1.55
N VAL A 21 -9.12 6.54 -0.51
CA VAL A 21 -9.56 6.79 0.88
C VAL A 21 -9.09 8.15 1.38
N LEU A 22 -7.84 8.53 1.13
CA LEU A 22 -7.31 9.84 1.49
C LEU A 22 -8.04 10.99 0.76
N SER A 23 -8.33 10.81 -0.53
CA SER A 23 -9.11 11.80 -1.29
C SER A 23 -10.52 11.97 -0.71
N GLN A 24 -11.13 10.89 -0.22
CA GLN A 24 -12.42 11.00 0.45
C GLN A 24 -12.30 11.71 1.80
N ALA A 25 -11.27 11.44 2.61
CA ALA A 25 -11.06 12.17 3.85
C ALA A 25 -10.90 13.68 3.60
N PHE A 26 -10.04 14.08 2.66
CA PHE A 26 -9.78 15.49 2.39
C PHE A 26 -10.96 16.25 1.78
N LYS A 27 -11.86 15.56 1.08
CA LYS A 27 -13.11 16.17 0.58
C LYS A 27 -14.17 16.35 1.67
N ASN A 28 -14.08 15.61 2.78
CA ASN A 28 -15.11 15.53 3.82
C ASN A 28 -14.60 16.01 5.19
N THR A 29 -13.79 17.07 5.23
CA THR A 29 -13.16 17.59 6.46
C THR A 29 -14.15 18.04 7.54
N GLY A 30 -15.36 18.46 7.15
CA GLY A 30 -16.42 18.85 8.10
C GLY A 30 -17.27 17.69 8.64
N HIS A 31 -17.03 16.45 8.18
CA HIS A 31 -17.82 15.30 8.58
C HIS A 31 -17.23 14.63 9.84
N PRO A 32 -18.03 14.14 10.81
CA PRO A 32 -17.53 13.47 12.01
C PRO A 32 -16.59 12.28 11.74
N MET A 33 -16.76 11.62 10.57
CA MET A 33 -15.89 10.53 10.12
C MET A 33 -14.56 10.98 9.48
N PHE A 34 -14.26 12.28 9.41
CA PHE A 34 -13.01 12.79 8.83
C PHE A 34 -11.77 12.14 9.44
N ILE A 35 -11.63 12.22 10.77
CA ILE A 35 -10.46 11.68 11.48
C ILE A 35 -10.35 10.16 11.29
N PRO A 36 -11.42 9.35 11.50
CA PRO A 36 -11.37 7.91 11.22
C PRO A 36 -10.92 7.56 9.79
N VAL A 37 -11.51 8.20 8.77
CA VAL A 37 -11.20 7.89 7.36
C VAL A 37 -9.78 8.33 7.00
N LEU A 38 -9.32 9.47 7.55
CA LEU A 38 -7.95 9.93 7.39
C LEU A 38 -6.94 8.92 7.95
N ILE A 39 -7.19 8.40 9.16
CA ILE A 39 -6.33 7.38 9.79
C ILE A 39 -6.27 6.12 8.92
N VAL A 40 -7.41 5.63 8.43
CA VAL A 40 -7.46 4.45 7.53
C VAL A 40 -6.66 4.72 6.26
N GLY A 41 -6.80 5.90 5.66
CA GLY A 41 -6.03 6.29 4.48
C GLY A 41 -4.52 6.30 4.71
N ILE A 42 -4.07 6.82 5.85
CA ILE A 42 -2.64 6.83 6.23
C ILE A 42 -2.13 5.41 6.46
N ILE A 43 -2.90 4.54 7.14
CA ILE A 43 -2.52 3.15 7.34
C ILE A 43 -2.37 2.43 5.99
N LEU A 44 -3.34 2.60 5.08
CA LEU A 44 -3.28 2.01 3.74
C LEU A 44 -2.05 2.51 2.96
N PHE A 45 -1.71 3.79 3.09
CA PHE A 45 -0.52 4.37 2.47
C PHE A 45 0.77 3.76 3.02
N ILE A 46 0.91 3.64 4.34
CA ILE A 46 2.07 2.99 4.97
C ILE A 46 2.19 1.52 4.54
N LEU A 47 1.07 0.80 4.47
CA LEU A 47 1.05 -0.58 3.98
C LEU A 47 1.47 -0.67 2.52
N ALA A 48 1.05 0.27 1.66
CA ALA A 48 1.49 0.34 0.27
C ALA A 48 3.02 0.49 0.19
N LEU A 49 3.61 1.41 0.96
CA LEU A 49 5.07 1.58 0.99
C LEU A 49 5.75 0.30 1.47
N TYR A 50 5.31 -0.26 2.59
CA TYR A 50 5.90 -1.48 3.17
C TYR A 50 5.88 -2.66 2.18
N PHE A 51 4.72 -2.96 1.58
CA PHE A 51 4.61 -4.06 0.63
C PHE A 51 5.34 -3.77 -0.68
N GLY A 52 5.43 -2.51 -1.11
CA GLY A 52 6.19 -2.12 -2.30
C GLY A 52 7.67 -2.44 -2.14
N PHE A 53 8.29 -1.93 -1.07
CA PHE A 53 9.69 -2.24 -0.78
C PHE A 53 9.92 -3.74 -0.54
N LYS A 54 9.03 -4.40 0.21
CA LYS A 54 9.14 -5.85 0.46
C LYS A 54 9.00 -6.68 -0.80
N GLY A 55 8.10 -6.29 -1.71
CA GLY A 55 7.86 -6.97 -2.98
C GLY A 55 9.04 -6.86 -3.91
N VAL A 56 9.58 -5.64 -4.09
CA VAL A 56 10.80 -5.41 -4.87
C VAL A 56 11.96 -6.22 -4.29
N ASN A 57 12.20 -6.14 -2.98
CA ASN A 57 13.31 -6.85 -2.34
C ASN A 57 13.20 -8.38 -2.52
N ARG A 58 11.99 -8.94 -2.46
CA ARG A 58 11.75 -10.38 -2.74
C ARG A 58 11.97 -10.77 -4.20
N ILE A 59 11.74 -9.86 -5.14
CA ILE A 59 12.03 -10.10 -6.56
C ILE A 59 13.53 -10.05 -6.78
N VAL A 60 14.21 -9.01 -6.29
CA VAL A 60 15.67 -8.86 -6.35
C VAL A 60 16.35 -10.08 -5.76
N LYS A 61 16.03 -10.46 -4.52
CA LYS A 61 16.53 -11.71 -3.93
C LYS A 61 16.14 -12.94 -4.76
N GLY A 62 14.92 -13.01 -5.30
CA GLY A 62 14.57 -14.12 -6.18
C GLY A 62 15.40 -14.23 -7.46
N ILE A 63 15.99 -13.12 -7.94
CA ILE A 63 16.84 -13.05 -9.13
C ILE A 63 18.31 -13.34 -8.80
N PHE A 64 18.81 -12.74 -7.71
CA PHE A 64 20.23 -12.75 -7.35
C PHE A 64 20.61 -13.80 -6.27
N ASP A 65 19.64 -14.19 -5.45
CA ASP A 65 19.72 -15.22 -4.40
C ASP A 65 19.02 -16.51 -4.89
N LYS A 66 19.24 -16.86 -6.16
CA LYS A 66 19.24 -18.28 -6.54
C LYS A 66 20.49 -18.86 -5.88
N ASP A 67 20.45 -20.12 -5.47
CA ASP A 67 21.68 -20.88 -5.28
C ASP A 67 22.72 -20.55 -6.38
#